data_AF-A0A943K4X9-F1
#
_entry.id   AF-A0A943K4X9-F1
#
_cell.length_a   1.000
_cell.length_b   1.000
_cell.length_c   1.000
_cell.angle_alpha   90.00
_cell.angle_beta   90.00
_cell.angle_gamma   90.00
#
_symmetry.space_group_name_H-M   'P 1'
#
loop_
_entity.id
_entity.type
_entity.pdbx_description
1 polymer ?
#
loop_
_entity_poly.entity_id
_entity_poly.type
_entity_poly.pdbx_seq_one_letter_code
_entity_poly.pdbx_strand_id
1 'polypeptide(L)' 'MVKRKDDTPQRIANRKYEAKNKEKRRATNGNFQTMIPRDLYVEINAFLKERNLTKVDFIKRAYEIMKSHSSGTH' A
#
# COMPACT_ATOMS: atom_id res chain seq x y z
N MET A 1 11.59 -23.12 18.30
CA MET A 1 11.07 -21.80 18.69
C MET A 1 12.13 -20.75 18.37
N VAL A 2 11.83 -19.73 17.55
CA VAL A 2 12.81 -18.68 17.24
C VAL A 2 13.05 -17.87 18.52
N LYS A 3 14.27 -17.96 19.07
CA LYS A 3 14.64 -17.22 20.29
C LYS A 3 14.65 -15.73 19.94
N ARG A 4 13.78 -14.95 20.60
CA ARG A 4 13.74 -13.50 20.41
C ARG A 4 15.05 -12.92 20.96
N LYS A 5 15.59 -11.94 20.24
CA LYS A 5 16.75 -11.18 20.72
C LYS A 5 16.36 -10.40 21.98
N ASP A 6 17.32 -10.14 22.87
CA ASP A 6 17.09 -9.48 24.15
C ASP A 6 16.49 -8.08 24.02
N ASP A 7 15.70 -7.66 25.01
CA ASP A 7 15.05 -6.37 24.98
C ASP A 7 16.03 -5.24 25.36
N THR A 8 16.54 -4.56 24.34
CA THR A 8 17.20 -3.26 24.49
C THR A 8 16.16 -2.15 24.75
N PRO A 9 16.50 -1.03 25.42
CA PRO A 9 15.58 0.09 25.63
C PRO A 9 14.86 0.56 24.35
N GLN A 10 15.57 0.63 23.22
CA GLN A 10 15.00 1.01 21.92
C GLN A 10 13.91 0.04 21.45
N ARG A 11 14.09 -1.27 21.65
CA ARG A 11 13.09 -2.30 21.25
C ARG A 11 11.81 -2.18 22.07
N ILE A 12 11.95 -1.88 23.37
CA ILE A 12 10.79 -1.65 24.25
C ILE A 12 10.02 -0.41 23.79
N ALA A 13 10.73 0.70 23.49
CA ALA A 13 10.11 1.92 22.98
C ALA A 13 9.37 1.69 21.65
N ASN A 14 10.03 1.03 20.68
CA ASN A 14 9.42 0.71 19.39
C ASN A 14 8.18 -0.19 19.54
N ARG A 15 8.22 -1.20 20.43
CA ARG A 15 7.07 -2.09 20.68
C ARG A 15 5.90 -1.34 21.29
N LYS A 16 6.13 -0.43 22.25
CA LYS A 16 5.09 0.42 22.84
C LYS A 16 4.47 1.35 21.80
N TYR A 17 5.30 1.97 20.97
CA TYR A 17 4.84 2.83 19.88
C TYR A 17 3.98 2.06 18.87
N GLU A 18 4.46 0.90 18.41
CA GLU A 18 3.73 0.06 17.45
C GLU A 18 2.41 -0.45 18.05
N ALA A 19 2.40 -0.92 19.30
CA ALA A 19 1.18 -1.37 19.96
C ALA A 19 0.10 -0.27 20.04
N LYS A 20 0.50 0.98 20.33
CA LYS A 20 -0.40 2.12 20.40
C LYS A 20 -0.94 2.54 19.03
N ASN A 21 -0.11 2.49 17.99
CA ASN A 21 -0.45 3.06 16.67
C ASN A 21 -0.95 2.03 15.65
N LYS A 22 -0.79 0.72 15.91
CA LYS A 22 -1.16 -0.34 14.97
C LYS A 22 -2.63 -0.28 14.58
N GLU A 23 -3.52 -0.14 15.55
CA GLU A 23 -4.97 -0.10 15.29
C GLU A 23 -5.36 1.18 14.54
N LYS A 24 -4.82 2.34 14.93
CA LYS A 24 -5.03 3.59 14.19
C LYS A 24 -4.60 3.46 12.73
N ARG A 25 -3.41 2.90 12.47
CA ARG A 25 -2.88 2.71 11.10
C ARG A 25 -3.76 1.76 10.28
N ARG A 26 -4.27 0.68 10.90
CA ARG A 26 -5.17 -0.29 10.26
C ARG A 26 -6.53 0.32 9.93
N ALA A 27 -7.06 1.17 10.81
CA ALA A 27 -8.33 1.85 10.57
C ALA A 27 -8.24 2.88 9.44
N THR A 28 -7.10 3.58 9.31
CA THR A 28 -6.96 4.66 8.33
C THR A 28 -6.36 4.23 7.00
N ASN A 29 -5.64 3.11 6.94
CA ASN A 29 -4.89 2.71 5.74
C ASN A 29 -5.10 1.22 5.41
N GLY A 30 -5.20 0.93 4.12
CA GLY A 30 -5.24 -0.43 3.56
C GLY A 30 -4.14 -0.66 2.53
N ASN A 31 -3.88 -1.94 2.21
CA ASN A 31 -2.99 -2.35 1.14
C ASN A 31 -3.68 -3.43 0.28
N PHE A 32 -3.31 -3.54 -1.00
CA PHE A 32 -3.94 -4.50 -1.91
C PHE A 32 -3.21 -5.86 -2.00
N GLN A 33 -1.96 -5.96 -1.52
CA GLN A 33 -1.12 -7.17 -1.50
C GLN A 33 -1.16 -8.02 -2.79
N THR A 34 -1.20 -7.38 -3.96
CA THR A 34 -1.37 -8.07 -5.24
C THR A 34 -0.04 -8.42 -5.88
N MET A 35 0.14 -9.70 -6.27
CA MET A 35 1.24 -10.12 -7.14
C MET A 35 0.83 -9.95 -8.59
N ILE A 36 1.74 -9.40 -9.40
CA ILE A 36 1.60 -9.26 -10.85
C ILE A 36 2.86 -9.79 -11.55
N PRO A 37 2.77 -10.19 -12.84
CA PRO A 37 3.95 -10.58 -13.62
C PRO A 37 5.04 -9.51 -13.59
N ARG A 38 6.31 -9.95 -13.61
CA ARG A 38 7.46 -9.04 -13.49
C ARG A 38 7.53 -8.04 -14.64
N ASP A 39 7.24 -8.49 -15.86
CA ASP A 39 7.29 -7.65 -17.06
C ASP A 39 6.25 -6.52 -16.97
N LEU A 40 5.02 -6.85 -16.57
CA LEU A 40 3.95 -5.88 -16.33
C LEU A 40 4.33 -4.89 -15.22
N TYR A 41 4.95 -5.35 -14.14
CA TYR A 41 5.46 -4.46 -13.09
C TYR A 41 6.50 -3.48 -13.64
N VAL A 42 7.44 -3.94 -14.47
CA VAL A 42 8.48 -3.08 -15.07
C VAL A 42 7.85 -2.05 -16.00
N GLU A 43 6.95 -2.48 -16.88
CA GLU A 43 6.23 -1.61 -17.82
C GLU A 43 5.44 -0.51 -17.10
N ILE A 44 4.60 -0.88 -16.11
CA ILE A 44 3.81 0.09 -15.35
C ILE A 44 4.71 1.10 -14.65
N ASN A 45 5.83 0.67 -14.03
CA ASN A 45 6.73 1.60 -13.36
C ASN A 45 7.42 2.57 -14.33
N ALA A 46 7.78 2.10 -15.54
CA ALA A 46 8.32 2.96 -16.58
C ALA A 46 7.30 4.02 -17.01
N PHE A 47 6.07 3.59 -17.33
CA PHE A 47 4.96 4.48 -17.71
C PHE A 47 4.70 5.59 -16.66
N LEU A 48 4.67 5.21 -15.38
CA LEU A 48 4.44 6.15 -14.27
C LEU A 48 5.58 7.15 -14.12
N LYS A 49 6.83 6.69 -14.26
CA LYS A 49 8.02 7.55 -14.15
C LYS A 49 8.07 8.60 -15.24
N GLU A 50 7.82 8.21 -16.49
CA GLU A 50 7.78 9.12 -17.64
C GLU A 50 6.78 10.27 -17.46
N ARG A 51 5.68 10.00 -16.76
CA ARG A 51 4.57 10.96 -16.57
C ARG A 51 4.58 11.63 -15.20
N ASN A 52 5.61 11.38 -14.39
CA ASN A 52 5.71 11.86 -13.01
C ASN A 52 4.43 11.55 -12.17
N LEU A 53 3.90 10.33 -12.33
CA LEU A 53 2.69 9.87 -11.66
C LEU A 53 2.99 8.90 -10.53
N THR A 54 2.24 8.99 -9.43
CA THR A 54 2.31 7.98 -8.36
C THR A 54 1.39 6.80 -8.66
N LYS A 55 1.72 5.63 -8.11
CA LYS A 55 0.87 4.43 -8.19
C LYS A 55 -0.52 4.67 -7.57
N VAL A 56 -0.58 5.47 -6.51
CA VAL A 56 -1.83 5.82 -5.83
C VAL A 56 -2.72 6.66 -6.75
N ASP A 57 -2.14 7.67 -7.41
CA ASP A 57 -2.90 8.51 -8.35
C ASP A 57 -3.39 7.71 -9.56
N PHE A 58 -2.55 6.81 -10.08
CA PHE A 58 -2.92 5.92 -11.16
C PHE A 58 -4.12 5.04 -10.80
N ILE A 59 -4.09 4.39 -9.64
CA ILE A 59 -5.20 3.54 -9.16
C ILE A 59 -6.46 4.37 -8.91
N LYS A 60 -6.36 5.55 -8.28
CA LYS A 60 -7.51 6.43 -8.04
C LYS A 60 -8.17 6.87 -9.34
N ARG A 61 -7.38 7.30 -10.33
CA ARG A 61 -7.90 7.73 -11.64
C ARG A 61 -8.61 6.59 -12.36
N ALA A 62 -7.99 5.40 -12.39
CA ALA A 62 -8.61 4.22 -12.99
C ALA A 62 -9.94 3.86 -12.30
N TYR A 63 -9.97 3.87 -10.97
CA TYR A 63 -11.19 3.63 -10.20
C TYR A 63 -12.30 4.64 -10.51
N GLU A 64 -12.00 5.94 -10.53
CA GLU A 64 -13.01 6.97 -10.83
C GLU A 64 -13.55 6.85 -12.25
N ILE A 65 -12.69 6.59 -13.24
CA ILE A 65 -13.10 6.35 -14.63
C ILE A 65 -14.05 5.14 -14.68
N MET A 66 -13.66 4.00 -14.12
CA MET A 66 -14.49 2.79 -14.10
C MET A 66 -15.83 3.01 -13.38
N LYS A 67 -15.81 3.72 -12.25
CA LYS A 67 -17.01 4.06 -11.48
C LYS A 67 -17.96 4.97 -12.27
N SER A 68 -17.44 5.99 -12.97
CA SER A 68 -18.25 6.89 -13.80
C SER A 68 -18.87 6.21 -15.03
N HIS A 69 -18.19 5.21 -15.60
CA HIS A 69 -18.74 4.43 -16.71
C HIS A 69 -19.76 3.39 -16.24
N SER A 70 -19.70 2.95 -14.97
CA SER A 70 -20.69 2.03 -14.39
C SER A 70 -22.04 2.67 -14.07
N SER A 71 -22.13 4.00 -14.00
CA SER A 71 -23.39 4.73 -13.76
C SER A 71 -24.23 4.99 -15.02
N GLY A 72 -23.88 4.41 -16.17
CA GLY A 72 -24.46 4.74 -17.48
C GLY A 72 -25.16 3.62 -18.24
N THR A 73 -25.14 2.36 -17.78
CA THR A 73 -25.88 1.27 -18.44
C THR A 73 -26.17 0.14 -17.45
N HIS A 74 -27.36 0.19 -16.86
CA HIS A 74 -28.12 -0.97 -16.43
C HIS A 74 -29.56 -0.82 -16.93
#